data_AF-A0A944VTB6-F1
#
_entry.id   AF-A0A944VTB6-F1
#
_cell.length_a   1.000
_cell.length_b   1.000
_cell.length_c   1.000
_cell.angle_alpha   90.00
_cell.angle_beta   90.00
_cell.angle_gamma   90.00
#
_symmetry.space_group_name_H-M   'P 1'
#
loop_
_entity.id
_entity.type
_entity.pdbx_description
1 polymer ?
#
loop_
_entity_poly.entity_id
_entity_poly.type
_entity_poly.pdbx_seq_one_letter_code
_entity_poly.pdbx_strand_id
1 'polypeptide(L)'
;MPHPRFDTNSWDIGAKIFRQSKARAALMAGAHRNTNGQGTADVAHLSNSVFHEVHKAWNGINAEITAWQIHGFNGANHPGFPVGTDVVLSSGDGGVSSNVVALDGLFDSTLDSGGTLLLSHAYDSLADNDPLNILVNDSESGMTFSDLGGTTNVQGIYSRGLGGKFVHVELEQSIRFNAVNRDIAADVITQAIVSVPEPSTMVLLLIGCVGICFFVIKGQSMIYLKCL
;
A
#
# COMPACT_ATOMS: atom_id res chain seq x y z
N MET A 1 -1.28 6.83 -0.15
CA MET A 1 -2.47 7.04 -1.00
C MET A 1 -2.14 8.06 -2.09
N PRO A 2 -1.74 7.60 -3.27
CA PRO A 2 -1.33 8.50 -4.34
C PRO A 2 -2.53 9.08 -5.11
N HIS A 3 -3.68 8.41 -5.19
CA HIS A 3 -4.83 8.93 -5.94
C HIS A 3 -6.17 8.95 -5.16
N PRO A 4 -6.24 9.52 -3.94
CA PRO A 4 -7.42 9.43 -3.07
C PRO A 4 -8.74 9.97 -3.66
N ARG A 5 -8.66 10.89 -4.63
CA ARG A 5 -9.82 11.44 -5.34
C ARG A 5 -10.18 10.64 -6.60
N PHE A 6 -9.22 10.04 -7.28
CA PHE A 6 -9.46 9.21 -8.47
C PHE A 6 -9.97 7.83 -8.06
N ASP A 7 -9.34 7.26 -7.03
CA ASP A 7 -9.70 6.00 -6.39
C ASP A 7 -10.80 6.27 -5.36
N THR A 8 -11.94 6.77 -5.82
CA THR A 8 -13.06 7.26 -4.99
C THR A 8 -13.23 6.45 -3.69
N ASN A 9 -13.33 7.15 -2.56
CA ASN A 9 -13.48 6.63 -1.18
C ASN A 9 -12.29 5.83 -0.60
N SER A 10 -11.19 5.60 -1.33
CA SER A 10 -9.98 4.96 -0.79
C SER A 10 -9.33 5.75 0.37
N TRP A 11 -9.53 7.07 0.39
CA TRP A 11 -9.02 7.94 1.46
C TRP A 11 -9.60 7.59 2.84
N ASP A 12 -10.85 7.14 2.91
CA ASP A 12 -11.51 6.73 4.16
C ASP A 12 -10.85 5.48 4.72
N ILE A 13 -10.56 4.51 3.86
CA ILE A 13 -9.82 3.27 4.19
C ILE A 13 -8.42 3.64 4.70
N GLY A 14 -7.69 4.49 3.96
CA GLY A 14 -6.35 4.93 4.35
C GLY A 14 -6.30 5.67 5.69
N ALA A 15 -7.29 6.53 5.96
CA ALA A 15 -7.39 7.25 7.23
C ALA A 15 -7.67 6.29 8.40
N LYS A 16 -8.52 5.29 8.20
CA LYS A 16 -8.83 4.24 9.19
C LYS A 16 -7.58 3.40 9.50
N ILE A 17 -6.90 2.91 8.47
CA ILE A 17 -5.64 2.17 8.60
C ILE A 17 -4.62 2.97 9.43
N PHE A 18 -4.39 4.24 9.12
CA PHE A 18 -3.43 5.06 9.87
C PHE A 18 -3.85 5.23 11.34
N ARG A 19 -5.15 5.44 11.60
CA ARG A 19 -5.68 5.60 12.95
C ARG A 19 -5.57 4.32 13.78
N GLN A 20 -5.78 3.15 13.19
CA GLN A 20 -5.91 1.87 13.90
C GLN A 20 -4.61 1.04 13.92
N SER A 21 -3.72 1.22 12.95
CA SER A 21 -2.45 0.48 12.87
C SER A 21 -1.32 1.12 13.69
N LYS A 22 -0.14 0.48 13.63
CA LYS A 22 1.14 1.01 14.13
C LYS A 22 1.88 1.88 13.11
N ALA A 23 1.25 2.23 11.98
CA ALA A 23 1.87 3.07 10.98
C ALA A 23 2.38 4.39 11.60
N ARG A 24 3.66 4.69 11.36
CA ARG A 24 4.34 5.85 11.96
C ARG A 24 3.99 7.16 11.27
N ALA A 25 3.64 7.09 9.99
CA ALA A 25 3.30 8.23 9.16
C ALA A 25 2.29 7.82 8.07
N ALA A 26 1.57 8.80 7.53
CA ALA A 26 0.66 8.62 6.41
C ALA A 26 0.91 9.69 5.36
N LEU A 27 0.93 9.28 4.08
CA LEU A 27 1.12 10.16 2.95
C LEU A 27 -0.05 10.05 1.98
N MET A 28 -0.68 11.18 1.69
CA MET A 28 -1.88 11.28 0.87
C MET A 28 -1.75 12.45 -0.11
N ALA A 29 -1.99 12.19 -1.40
CA ALA A 29 -1.93 13.23 -2.42
C ALA A 29 -3.16 14.15 -2.35
N GLY A 30 -2.97 15.46 -2.52
CA GLY A 30 -4.08 16.42 -2.52
C GLY A 30 -4.71 16.63 -3.91
N ALA A 31 -3.95 16.43 -4.98
CA ALA A 31 -4.41 16.65 -6.35
C ALA A 31 -5.03 15.37 -6.96
N HIS A 32 -5.94 15.56 -7.91
CA HIS A 32 -6.38 14.45 -8.76
C HIS A 32 -5.25 14.11 -9.75
N ARG A 33 -5.01 12.83 -10.04
CA ARG A 33 -3.87 12.38 -10.87
C ARG A 33 -3.83 13.02 -12.27
N ASN A 34 -4.99 13.42 -12.79
CA ASN A 34 -5.15 14.07 -14.08
C ASN A 34 -5.34 15.60 -14.01
N THR A 35 -5.16 16.27 -12.86
CA THR A 35 -5.49 17.71 -12.69
C THR A 35 -4.77 18.64 -13.68
N ASN A 36 -3.58 18.28 -14.15
CA ASN A 36 -2.81 19.07 -15.11
C ASN A 36 -2.80 18.51 -16.54
N GLY A 37 -3.60 17.46 -16.81
CA GLY A 37 -3.82 16.91 -18.16
C GLY A 37 -2.61 16.26 -18.83
N GLN A 38 -1.45 16.19 -18.16
CA GLN A 38 -0.20 15.67 -18.72
C GLN A 38 0.36 14.49 -17.90
N GLY A 39 -0.43 13.94 -16.97
CA GLY A 39 0.02 12.89 -16.04
C GLY A 39 1.03 13.38 -14.99
N THR A 40 1.40 14.67 -15.00
CA THR A 40 2.40 15.24 -14.08
C THR A 40 1.83 15.57 -12.70
N ALA A 41 0.58 15.16 -12.40
CA ALA A 41 -0.01 15.15 -11.07
C ALA A 41 -0.14 13.73 -10.49
N ASP A 42 0.25 12.70 -11.26
CA ASP A 42 0.26 11.31 -10.84
C ASP A 42 1.51 11.00 -10.00
N VAL A 43 1.42 11.24 -8.70
CA VAL A 43 2.57 11.09 -7.79
C VAL A 43 3.11 9.66 -7.67
N ALA A 44 2.35 8.64 -8.10
CA ALA A 44 2.82 7.25 -8.15
C ALA A 44 3.87 7.04 -9.26
N HIS A 45 3.91 7.92 -10.26
CA HIS A 45 4.80 7.83 -11.42
C HIS A 45 5.77 9.02 -11.52
N LEU A 46 5.86 9.86 -10.48
CA LEU A 46 6.66 11.08 -10.48
C LEU A 46 7.69 11.08 -9.37
N SER A 47 8.94 10.80 -9.75
CA SER A 47 10.09 10.85 -8.85
C SER A 47 10.43 12.26 -8.40
N ASN A 48 10.07 13.29 -9.18
CA ASN A 48 10.30 14.69 -8.86
C ASN A 48 9.10 15.36 -8.18
N SER A 49 8.50 14.69 -7.20
CA SER A 49 7.34 15.21 -6.45
C SER A 49 7.66 15.34 -4.96
N VAL A 50 7.04 16.32 -4.27
CA VAL A 50 7.11 16.44 -2.80
C VAL A 50 6.63 15.14 -2.14
N PHE A 51 5.64 14.49 -2.74
CA PHE A 51 5.16 13.18 -2.29
C PHE A 51 6.29 12.13 -2.30
N HIS A 52 7.03 12.02 -3.41
CA HIS A 52 8.15 11.09 -3.48
C HIS A 52 9.30 11.46 -2.54
N GLU A 53 9.65 12.74 -2.41
CA GLU A 53 10.73 13.15 -1.50
C GLU A 53 10.38 12.91 -0.03
N VAL A 54 9.12 13.11 0.37
CA VAL A 54 8.65 12.75 1.71
C VAL A 54 8.68 11.24 1.92
N HIS A 55 8.26 10.45 0.92
CA HIS A 55 8.37 8.98 0.96
C HIS A 55 9.81 8.55 1.19
N LYS A 56 10.78 9.11 0.45
CA LYS A 56 12.20 8.80 0.61
C LYS A 56 12.69 9.11 2.01
N ALA A 57 12.33 10.28 2.55
CA ALA A 57 12.73 10.69 3.89
C ALA A 57 12.14 9.79 4.99
N TRP A 58 10.91 9.29 4.83
CA TRP A 58 10.24 8.45 5.82
C TRP A 58 10.53 6.96 5.68
N ASN A 59 10.98 6.49 4.52
CA ASN A 59 11.39 5.10 4.33
C ASN A 59 12.58 4.73 5.24
N GLY A 60 13.39 5.73 5.59
CA GLY A 60 14.65 5.55 6.31
C GLY A 60 15.83 5.32 5.36
N ILE A 61 17.04 5.26 5.92
CA ILE A 61 18.29 5.19 5.14
C ILE A 61 18.45 3.81 4.50
N ASN A 62 17.91 2.76 5.14
CA ASN A 62 17.97 1.38 4.63
C ASN A 62 16.58 0.82 4.31
N ALA A 63 15.60 1.70 4.06
CA ALA A 63 14.22 1.32 3.82
C ALA A 63 13.64 0.39 4.93
N GLU A 64 13.93 0.73 6.18
CA GLU A 64 13.53 -0.04 7.37
C GLU A 64 12.00 -0.06 7.57
N ILE A 65 11.28 0.89 6.93
CA ILE A 65 9.83 1.00 7.01
C ILE A 65 9.20 0.32 5.80
N THR A 66 8.36 -0.69 6.06
CA THR A 66 7.52 -1.26 5.00
C THR A 66 6.50 -0.22 4.56
N ALA A 67 6.55 0.16 3.28
CA ALA A 67 5.59 1.09 2.70
C ALA A 67 4.36 0.34 2.18
N TRP A 68 3.19 0.70 2.71
CA TRP A 68 1.90 0.17 2.29
C TRP A 68 1.17 1.23 1.48
N GLN A 69 0.87 0.94 0.22
CA GLN A 69 0.26 1.89 -0.69
C GLN A 69 -1.07 1.34 -1.21
N ILE A 70 -2.16 2.00 -0.81
CA ILE A 70 -3.52 1.61 -1.18
C ILE A 70 -3.99 2.50 -2.33
N HIS A 71 -4.65 1.83 -3.28
CA HIS A 71 -5.28 2.36 -4.48
C HIS A 71 -6.66 1.72 -4.65
N GLY A 72 -7.31 2.01 -5.77
CA GLY A 72 -8.54 1.37 -6.14
C GLY A 72 -8.70 1.20 -7.64
N PHE A 73 -9.31 0.09 -8.04
CA PHE A 73 -9.58 -0.23 -9.43
C PHE A 73 -11.09 -0.40 -9.66
N ASN A 74 -11.48 -0.47 -10.94
CA ASN A 74 -12.84 -0.79 -11.35
C ASN A 74 -12.80 -2.10 -12.12
N GLY A 75 -13.40 -3.17 -11.60
CA GLY A 75 -13.36 -4.49 -12.23
C GLY A 75 -13.90 -4.49 -13.67
N ALA A 76 -14.81 -3.57 -14.00
CA ALA A 76 -15.33 -3.42 -15.37
C ALA A 76 -14.25 -3.02 -16.41
N ASN A 77 -13.12 -2.44 -15.97
CA ASN A 77 -11.99 -2.12 -16.83
C ASN A 77 -11.00 -3.30 -16.99
N HIS A 78 -11.22 -4.41 -16.28
CA HIS A 78 -10.35 -5.59 -16.25
C HIS A 78 -11.17 -6.87 -16.54
N PRO A 79 -11.76 -7.00 -17.74
CA PRO A 79 -12.64 -8.14 -18.07
C PRO A 79 -11.93 -9.50 -18.10
N GLY A 80 -10.60 -9.52 -18.06
CA GLY A 80 -9.79 -10.74 -17.99
C GLY A 80 -9.54 -11.24 -16.57
N PHE A 81 -9.93 -10.49 -15.53
CA PHE A 81 -9.79 -10.95 -14.15
C PHE A 81 -10.84 -12.01 -13.82
N PRO A 82 -10.54 -12.93 -12.90
CA PRO A 82 -11.53 -13.83 -12.35
C PRO A 82 -12.76 -13.09 -11.83
N VAL A 83 -13.93 -13.72 -11.97
CA VAL A 83 -15.17 -13.13 -11.46
C VAL A 83 -15.09 -13.06 -9.93
N GLY A 84 -15.36 -11.87 -9.39
CA GLY A 84 -15.34 -11.65 -7.95
C GLY A 84 -13.97 -11.22 -7.41
N THR A 85 -12.97 -10.92 -8.24
CA THR A 85 -11.73 -10.28 -7.78
C THR A 85 -12.04 -8.95 -7.09
N ASP A 86 -11.98 -8.94 -5.76
CA ASP A 86 -12.25 -7.77 -4.92
C ASP A 86 -10.97 -7.00 -4.58
N VAL A 87 -9.83 -7.71 -4.55
CA VAL A 87 -8.54 -7.16 -4.16
C VAL A 87 -7.44 -7.68 -5.09
N VAL A 88 -6.55 -6.78 -5.51
CA VAL A 88 -5.29 -7.15 -6.16
C VAL A 88 -4.11 -6.65 -5.33
N LEU A 89 -3.20 -7.56 -5.02
CA LEU A 89 -2.03 -7.34 -4.19
C LEU A 89 -0.75 -7.37 -5.03
N SER A 90 0.30 -6.67 -4.59
CA SER A 90 1.61 -6.87 -5.19
C SER A 90 2.76 -6.37 -4.34
N SER A 91 3.95 -6.95 -4.55
CA SER A 91 5.22 -6.36 -4.11
C SER A 91 5.77 -5.33 -5.12
N GLY A 92 5.22 -5.27 -6.33
CA GLY A 92 5.58 -4.34 -7.41
C GLY A 92 6.84 -4.68 -8.21
N ASP A 93 7.41 -5.86 -8.02
CA ASP A 93 8.60 -6.37 -8.73
C ASP A 93 8.38 -7.73 -9.39
N GLY A 94 7.15 -8.26 -9.35
CA GLY A 94 6.83 -9.61 -9.85
C GLY A 94 7.11 -10.72 -8.83
N GLY A 95 7.56 -10.39 -7.60
CA GLY A 95 7.74 -11.36 -6.52
C GLY A 95 6.55 -11.42 -5.56
N VAL A 96 6.33 -12.61 -4.98
CA VAL A 96 5.37 -12.84 -3.89
C VAL A 96 6.10 -12.75 -2.55
N SER A 97 5.91 -11.63 -1.84
CA SER A 97 6.52 -11.43 -0.52
C SER A 97 5.67 -12.02 0.60
N SER A 98 6.27 -12.29 1.77
CA SER A 98 5.54 -12.77 2.95
C SER A 98 4.40 -11.84 3.39
N ASN A 99 4.54 -10.53 3.14
CA ASN A 99 3.48 -9.56 3.43
C ASN A 99 2.30 -9.68 2.46
N VAL A 100 2.56 -10.00 1.19
CA VAL A 100 1.51 -10.29 0.20
C VAL A 100 0.77 -11.56 0.61
N VAL A 101 1.48 -12.66 0.87
CA VAL A 101 0.87 -13.93 1.32
C VAL A 101 0.03 -13.74 2.59
N ALA A 102 0.53 -12.98 3.56
CA ALA A 102 -0.20 -12.75 4.80
C ALA A 102 -1.45 -11.89 4.58
N LEU A 103 -1.39 -10.87 3.72
CA LEU A 103 -2.54 -10.02 3.44
C LEU A 103 -3.60 -10.75 2.60
N ASP A 104 -3.15 -11.54 1.63
CA ASP A 104 -3.97 -12.40 0.78
C ASP A 104 -4.84 -13.35 1.62
N GLY A 105 -4.20 -14.18 2.46
CA GLY A 105 -4.93 -15.09 3.35
C GLY A 105 -5.86 -14.39 4.36
N LEU A 106 -5.59 -13.13 4.72
CA LEU A 106 -6.52 -12.35 5.55
C LEU A 106 -7.76 -11.89 4.78
N PHE A 107 -7.61 -11.47 3.51
CA PHE A 107 -8.77 -11.13 2.68
C PHE A 107 -9.60 -12.37 2.35
N ASP A 108 -8.96 -13.45 1.92
CA ASP A 108 -9.62 -14.70 1.51
C ASP A 108 -10.32 -15.44 2.66
N SER A 109 -10.05 -15.05 3.91
CA SER A 109 -10.74 -15.57 5.10
C SER A 109 -11.77 -14.59 5.67
N THR A 110 -11.91 -13.40 5.09
CA THR A 110 -12.80 -12.34 5.57
C THR A 110 -14.07 -12.26 4.72
N LEU A 111 -15.21 -12.18 5.40
CA LEU A 111 -16.49 -11.92 4.75
C LEU A 111 -16.76 -10.43 4.61
N ASP A 112 -17.32 -10.04 3.47
CA ASP A 112 -17.91 -8.74 3.25
C ASP A 112 -19.22 -8.56 4.03
N SER A 113 -19.82 -7.37 3.96
CA SER A 113 -21.09 -7.07 4.65
C SER A 113 -22.28 -7.91 4.18
N GLY A 114 -22.20 -8.54 3.01
CA GLY A 114 -23.19 -9.47 2.48
C GLY A 114 -22.96 -10.93 2.86
N GLY A 115 -21.86 -11.25 3.55
CA GLY A 115 -21.50 -12.62 3.91
C GLY A 115 -20.83 -13.41 2.77
N THR A 116 -20.20 -12.72 1.81
CA THR A 116 -19.38 -13.31 0.74
C THR A 116 -17.90 -13.11 1.06
N LEU A 117 -17.03 -14.07 0.72
CA LEU A 117 -15.59 -13.91 0.91
C LEU A 117 -15.06 -12.77 0.04
N LEU A 118 -14.13 -11.97 0.59
CA LEU A 118 -13.39 -10.98 -0.18
C LEU A 118 -12.26 -11.68 -0.93
N LEU A 119 -12.46 -11.94 -2.23
CA LEU A 119 -11.48 -12.69 -3.01
C LEU A 119 -10.30 -11.79 -3.39
N SER A 120 -9.11 -12.18 -2.95
CA SER A 120 -7.86 -11.52 -3.30
C SER A 120 -7.03 -12.34 -4.27
N HIS A 121 -6.23 -11.62 -5.07
CA HIS A 121 -5.22 -12.19 -5.95
C HIS A 121 -3.96 -11.33 -5.90
N ALA A 122 -2.83 -11.85 -6.37
CA ALA A 122 -1.58 -11.10 -6.44
C ALA A 122 -0.96 -11.05 -7.83
N TYR A 123 -0.46 -9.87 -8.21
CA TYR A 123 0.47 -9.77 -9.32
C TYR A 123 1.83 -10.35 -8.93
N ASP A 124 2.27 -11.34 -9.71
CA ASP A 124 3.62 -11.87 -9.75
C ASP A 124 4.01 -12.31 -11.17
N SER A 125 5.28 -12.62 -11.36
CA SER A 125 5.85 -13.10 -12.64
C SER A 125 6.41 -14.52 -12.52
N LEU A 126 5.90 -15.32 -11.58
CA LEU A 126 6.30 -16.71 -11.40
C LEU A 126 5.65 -17.59 -12.47
N ALA A 127 6.08 -18.85 -12.56
CA ALA A 127 5.40 -19.81 -13.41
C ALA A 127 4.01 -20.14 -12.82
N ASP A 128 3.02 -20.43 -13.66
CA ASP A 128 1.65 -20.73 -13.20
C ASP A 128 1.60 -21.90 -12.20
N ASN A 129 2.55 -22.84 -12.29
CA ASN A 129 2.69 -23.98 -11.39
C ASN A 129 3.63 -23.75 -10.19
N ASP A 130 4.14 -22.53 -10.00
CA ASP A 130 4.94 -22.17 -8.84
C ASP A 130 4.06 -22.24 -7.58
N PRO A 131 4.51 -22.89 -6.48
CA PRO A 131 3.72 -23.00 -5.26
C PRO A 131 3.28 -21.65 -4.67
N LEU A 132 4.05 -20.58 -4.85
CA LEU A 132 3.67 -19.26 -4.37
C LEU A 132 2.61 -18.60 -5.25
N ASN A 133 2.66 -18.78 -6.59
CA ASN A 133 1.58 -18.32 -7.47
C ASN A 133 0.29 -19.08 -7.13
N ILE A 134 0.36 -20.41 -7.00
CA ILE A 134 -0.80 -21.23 -6.64
C ILE A 134 -1.39 -20.79 -5.30
N LEU A 135 -0.55 -20.42 -4.33
CA LEU A 135 -1.01 -20.00 -3.01
C LEU A 135 -1.84 -18.72 -3.02
N VAL A 136 -1.51 -17.75 -3.88
CA VAL A 136 -2.13 -16.41 -3.89
C VAL A 136 -3.03 -16.15 -5.10
N ASN A 137 -3.04 -17.05 -6.08
CA ASN A 137 -3.82 -16.94 -7.33
C ASN A 137 -4.56 -18.23 -7.69
N ASP A 138 -4.53 -19.26 -6.84
CA ASP A 138 -5.08 -20.60 -7.11
C ASP A 138 -4.55 -21.22 -8.42
N SER A 139 -5.35 -21.16 -9.49
CA SER A 139 -5.00 -21.69 -10.83
C SER A 139 -4.78 -20.59 -11.86
N GLU A 140 -4.86 -19.33 -11.45
CA GLU A 140 -4.69 -18.18 -12.31
C GLU A 140 -3.22 -17.81 -12.42
N SER A 141 -2.83 -17.27 -13.57
CA SER A 141 -1.48 -16.72 -13.76
C SER A 141 -1.37 -15.39 -13.03
N GLY A 142 -0.34 -15.19 -12.20
CA GLY A 142 -0.08 -13.89 -11.56
C GLY A 142 0.08 -12.73 -12.55
N MET A 143 0.51 -13.03 -13.79
CA MET A 143 0.61 -12.06 -14.87
C MET A 143 -0.74 -11.49 -15.31
N THR A 144 -1.86 -12.18 -15.03
CA THR A 144 -3.23 -11.68 -15.26
C THR A 144 -3.43 -10.32 -14.59
N PHE A 145 -2.82 -10.11 -13.43
CA PHE A 145 -3.00 -8.90 -12.60
C PHE A 145 -1.96 -7.80 -12.87
N SER A 146 -1.17 -7.92 -13.93
CA SER A 146 -0.04 -7.04 -14.22
C SER A 146 -0.39 -5.55 -14.37
N ASP A 147 -1.59 -5.23 -14.87
CA ASP A 147 -2.08 -3.84 -14.99
C ASP A 147 -2.22 -3.12 -13.64
N LEU A 148 -2.38 -3.88 -12.55
CA LEU A 148 -2.54 -3.41 -11.17
C LEU A 148 -1.33 -3.73 -10.29
N GLY A 149 -0.25 -4.25 -10.89
CA GLY A 149 0.94 -4.68 -10.17
C GLY A 149 1.76 -3.56 -9.53
N GLY A 150 1.53 -2.29 -9.89
CA GLY A 150 2.34 -1.18 -9.39
C GLY A 150 3.82 -1.27 -9.81
N THR A 151 4.11 -1.90 -10.94
CA THR A 151 5.47 -2.19 -11.43
C THR A 151 6.30 -0.95 -11.72
N THR A 152 5.64 0.12 -12.17
CA THR A 152 6.25 1.41 -12.50
C THR A 152 6.18 2.42 -11.34
N ASN A 153 5.69 1.98 -10.17
CA ASN A 153 5.50 2.86 -9.03
C ASN A 153 6.84 3.34 -8.46
N VAL A 154 7.09 4.65 -8.52
CA VAL A 154 8.41 5.20 -8.14
C VAL A 154 8.70 5.05 -6.64
N GLN A 155 7.67 5.06 -5.78
CA GLN A 155 7.85 4.81 -4.35
C GLN A 155 8.21 3.35 -4.09
N GLY A 156 7.56 2.41 -4.76
CA GLY A 156 7.88 0.98 -4.69
C GLY A 156 9.28 0.67 -5.20
N ILE A 157 9.65 1.21 -6.37
CA ILE A 157 10.98 1.06 -6.97
C ILE A 157 12.05 1.56 -6.00
N TYR A 158 11.85 2.73 -5.38
CA TYR A 158 12.80 3.28 -4.41
C TYR A 158 12.94 2.39 -3.17
N SER A 159 11.84 1.98 -2.54
CA SER A 159 11.88 1.14 -1.33
C SER A 159 12.63 -0.17 -1.59
N ARG A 160 12.32 -0.85 -2.70
CA ARG A 160 12.95 -2.13 -3.07
C ARG A 160 14.41 -1.96 -3.48
N GLY A 161 14.74 -0.85 -4.15
CA GLY A 161 16.13 -0.52 -4.53
C GLY A 161 17.08 -0.38 -3.34
N LEU A 162 16.55 -0.10 -2.15
CA LEU A 162 17.30 -0.06 -0.89
C LEU A 162 17.23 -1.38 -0.09
N GLY A 163 16.60 -2.43 -0.63
CA GLY A 163 16.38 -3.71 0.04
C GLY A 163 15.16 -3.75 0.97
N GLY A 164 14.39 -2.66 1.03
CA GLY A 164 13.16 -2.57 1.83
C GLY A 164 11.97 -3.28 1.22
N LYS A 165 10.83 -3.17 1.89
CA LYS A 165 9.58 -3.83 1.49
C LYS A 165 8.54 -2.82 1.04
N PHE A 166 7.75 -3.21 0.04
CA PHE A 166 6.64 -2.44 -0.50
C PHE A 166 5.44 -3.37 -0.68
N VAL A 167 4.26 -2.92 -0.25
CA VAL A 167 3.00 -3.63 -0.45
C VAL A 167 2.04 -2.70 -1.18
N HIS A 168 1.67 -3.10 -2.38
CA HIS A 168 0.68 -2.46 -3.23
C HIS A 168 -0.66 -3.16 -3.03
N VAL A 169 -1.73 -2.39 -2.83
CA VAL A 169 -3.09 -2.93 -2.62
C VAL A 169 -4.05 -2.13 -3.49
N GLU A 170 -4.79 -2.83 -4.33
CA GLU A 170 -5.79 -2.29 -5.24
C GLU A 170 -7.15 -2.84 -4.83
N LEU A 171 -8.10 -1.97 -4.49
CA LEU A 171 -9.43 -2.35 -3.98
C LEU A 171 -10.53 -2.06 -5.00
N GLU A 172 -11.41 -3.03 -5.25
CA GLU A 172 -12.53 -2.91 -6.19
C GLU A 172 -13.60 -1.90 -5.71
N GLN A 173 -14.48 -1.44 -6.61
CA GLN A 173 -15.61 -0.58 -6.27
C GLN A 173 -16.58 -1.23 -5.26
N SER A 174 -16.78 -2.55 -5.29
CA SER A 174 -17.58 -3.34 -4.35
C SER A 174 -17.19 -3.07 -2.89
N ILE A 175 -15.88 -2.97 -2.64
CA ILE A 175 -15.31 -2.58 -1.36
C ILE A 175 -15.44 -1.07 -1.17
N ARG A 176 -14.94 -0.26 -2.11
CA ARG A 176 -14.79 1.18 -1.91
C ARG A 176 -16.13 1.94 -1.82
N PHE A 177 -17.18 1.45 -2.46
CA PHE A 177 -18.48 2.13 -2.51
C PHE A 177 -19.44 1.68 -1.41
N ASN A 178 -19.13 0.61 -0.69
CA ASN A 178 -19.87 0.18 0.50
C ASN A 178 -19.12 0.59 1.78
N ALA A 179 -19.77 1.37 2.64
CA ALA A 179 -19.13 1.88 3.86
C ALA A 179 -18.68 0.79 4.84
N VAL A 180 -19.46 -0.29 4.98
CA VAL A 180 -19.12 -1.41 5.85
C VAL A 180 -17.97 -2.22 5.26
N ASN A 181 -17.97 -2.47 3.94
CA ASN A 181 -16.85 -3.16 3.29
C ASN A 181 -15.55 -2.35 3.36
N ARG A 182 -15.62 -1.00 3.36
CA ARG A 182 -14.44 -0.16 3.63
C ARG A 182 -13.89 -0.32 5.04
N ASP A 183 -14.76 -0.45 6.06
CA ASP A 183 -14.34 -0.73 7.44
C ASP A 183 -13.65 -2.09 7.53
N ILE A 184 -14.27 -3.12 6.95
CA ILE A 184 -13.74 -4.48 6.90
C ILE A 184 -12.35 -4.50 6.22
N ALA A 185 -12.22 -3.91 5.03
CA ALA A 185 -10.93 -3.86 4.33
C ALA A 185 -9.86 -3.07 5.11
N ALA A 186 -10.23 -1.97 5.77
CA ALA A 186 -9.31 -1.21 6.62
C ALA A 186 -8.81 -2.03 7.82
N ASP A 187 -9.68 -2.81 8.45
CA ASP A 187 -9.34 -3.68 9.59
C ASP A 187 -8.43 -4.83 9.15
N VAL A 188 -8.71 -5.46 8.01
CA VAL A 188 -7.84 -6.51 7.39
C VAL A 188 -6.42 -5.97 7.13
N ILE A 189 -6.32 -4.83 6.44
CA ILE A 189 -5.02 -4.22 6.13
C ILE A 189 -4.32 -3.77 7.43
N THR A 190 -5.06 -3.26 8.41
CA THR A 190 -4.52 -2.90 9.72
C THR A 190 -3.92 -4.11 10.43
N GLN A 191 -4.60 -5.26 10.40
CA GLN A 191 -4.12 -6.50 10.99
C GLN A 191 -2.80 -6.95 10.34
N ALA A 192 -2.70 -6.86 9.00
CA ALA A 192 -1.48 -7.17 8.27
C ALA A 192 -0.32 -6.22 8.64
N ILE A 193 -0.58 -4.91 8.79
CA ILE A 193 0.44 -3.94 9.21
C ILE A 193 0.92 -4.23 10.63
N VAL A 194 0.00 -4.59 11.54
CA VAL A 194 0.31 -4.84 12.95
C VAL A 194 1.13 -6.12 13.17
N SER A 195 1.01 -7.08 12.24
CA SER A 195 1.77 -8.34 12.26
C SER A 195 3.18 -8.22 11.72
N VAL A 196 3.51 -7.14 10.99
CA VAL A 196 4.89 -6.85 10.59
C VAL A 196 5.73 -6.53 11.83
N PRO A 197 6.87 -7.22 12.05
CA PRO A 197 7.79 -6.88 13.13
C PRO A 197 8.30 -5.44 12.98
N GLU A 198 8.26 -4.67 14.06
CA GLU A 198 8.87 -3.33 14.08
C GLU A 198 10.39 -3.45 13.88
N PRO A 199 11.02 -2.57 13.07
CA PRO A 199 12.47 -2.52 12.99
C PRO A 199 13.05 -2.22 14.37
N SER A 200 14.07 -2.97 14.78
CA SER A 200 14.70 -2.84 16.11
C SER A 200 15.35 -1.46 16.23
N THR A 201 14.76 -0.57 17.04
CA THR A 201 15.33 0.75 17.29
C THR A 201 16.61 0.63 18.15
N MET A 202 17.79 0.83 17.56
CA MET A 202 18.99 1.19 18.32
C MET A 202 18.84 2.64 18.82
N VAL A 203 18.63 2.83 20.13
CA VAL A 203 18.53 4.16 20.74
C VAL A 203 19.93 4.68 21.09
N LEU A 204 20.39 5.73 20.41
CA LEU A 204 21.52 6.55 20.84
C LEU A 204 21.00 7.91 21.29
N LEU A 205 21.14 8.22 22.58
CA LEU A 205 20.65 9.45 23.21
C LEU A 205 21.70 10.57 23.10
N LEU A 206 21.37 11.67 22.40
CA LEU A 206 22.12 12.93 22.42
C LEU A 206 21.16 14.10 22.69
N ILE A 207 21.45 14.90 23.72
CA ILE A 207 20.59 15.99 24.22
C ILE A 207 21.08 17.34 23.67
N GLY A 208 20.20 18.13 23.05
CA GLY A 208 20.46 19.52 22.64
C GLY A 208 19.17 20.27 22.25
N CYS A 209 19.03 21.53 22.67
CA CYS A 209 17.78 22.31 22.67
C CYS A 209 17.48 23.17 21.40
N VAL A 210 16.17 23.43 21.22
CA VAL A 210 15.43 24.57 20.56
C VAL A 210 14.96 24.46 19.09
N GLY A 211 13.63 24.54 18.87
CA GLY A 211 12.94 25.03 17.64
C GLY A 211 11.86 24.09 17.01
N ILE A 212 10.60 24.54 16.81
CA ILE A 212 9.39 23.72 16.50
C ILE A 212 8.95 23.81 15.01
N CYS A 213 8.57 22.66 14.41
CA CYS A 213 7.68 22.49 13.25
C CYS A 213 6.73 21.30 13.53
N PHE A 214 5.46 21.34 13.07
CA PHE A 214 4.47 20.30 13.39
C PHE A 214 4.34 19.23 12.29
N PHE A 215 4.43 17.96 12.70
CA PHE A 215 4.06 16.75 11.95
C PHE A 215 3.28 15.81 12.87
N VAL A 216 2.28 15.09 12.37
CA VAL A 216 1.56 14.07 13.16
C VAL A 216 2.27 12.73 13.00
N ILE A 217 3.15 12.40 13.96
CA ILE A 217 3.79 11.10 14.10
C ILE A 217 3.07 10.33 15.20
N LYS A 218 2.58 9.12 14.91
CA LYS A 218 1.99 8.24 15.93
C LYS A 218 3.11 7.45 16.60
N GLY A 219 3.38 7.75 17.87
CA GLY A 219 3.83 6.74 18.81
C GLY A 219 5.31 6.58 19.14
N GLN A 220 6.30 7.28 18.55
CA GLN A 220 7.65 7.41 19.15
C GLN A 220 8.36 8.72 18.79
N SER A 221 9.25 9.12 19.70
CA SER A 221 9.91 10.42 19.90
C SER A 221 10.27 11.22 18.65
N MET A 222 10.05 12.53 18.74
CA MET A 222 10.38 13.55 17.75
C MET A 222 11.79 13.35 17.14
N ILE A 223 11.83 13.18 15.81
CA ILE A 223 13.06 13.26 15.03
C ILE A 223 13.22 14.71 14.58
N TYR A 224 14.24 15.40 15.09
CA TYR A 224 14.60 16.77 14.71
C TYR A 224 15.45 16.72 13.43
N LEU A 225 15.01 17.33 12.33
CA LEU A 225 15.89 17.71 11.22
C LEU A 225 16.19 19.20 11.29
N LYS A 226 17.47 19.52 11.47
CA LYS A 226 18.03 20.86 11.31
C LYS A 226 18.33 21.05 9.83
N CYS A 227 17.59 21.92 9.13
CA CYS A 227 18.07 22.47 7.86
C CYS A 227 19.10 23.55 8.20
N LEU A 228 20.27 23.53 7.54
CA LEU A 228 21.29 24.58 7.65
C LEU A 228 20.76 25.90 7.06
#